data_AF-A0A7W1UTJ6-F1
#
_entry.id   AF-A0A7W1UTJ6-F1
#
_cell.length_a   1.000
_cell.length_b   1.000
_cell.length_c   1.000
_cell.angle_alpha   90.00
_cell.angle_beta   90.00
_cell.angle_gamma   90.00
#
_symmetry.space_group_name_H-M   'P 1'
#
loop_
_entity.id
_entity.type
_entity.pdbx_description
1 polymer ?
#
loop_
_entity_poly.entity_id
_entity_poly.type
_entity_poly.pdbx_seq_one_letter_code
_entity_poly.pdbx_strand_id
1 'polypeptide(L)' 'DGWRVLGPDGTVYGEHELTHDHAAEQPFTRTQEGVAIPDGIDEVTIEGRDLVNGYGGPTVTVQLESS' A
#
# COMPACT_ATOMS: atom_id res chain seq x y z
N ASP A 1 -8.95 -0.34 7.32
CA ASP A 1 -7.66 -0.50 8.01
C ASP A 1 -6.71 -1.37 7.22
N GLY A 2 -5.93 -0.76 6.33
CA GLY A 2 -4.96 -1.50 5.53
C GLY A 2 -4.47 -0.68 4.34
N TRP A 3 -3.65 -1.29 3.51
CA TRP A 3 -3.26 -0.73 2.23
C TRP A 3 -2.92 -1.83 1.23
N ARG A 4 -2.88 -1.46 -0.05
CA ARG A 4 -2.35 -2.30 -1.11
C ARG A 4 -1.32 -1.54 -1.94
N VAL A 5 -0.40 -2.30 -2.53
CA VAL A 5 0.61 -1.83 -3.47
C VAL A 5 0.18 -2.25 -4.86
N LEU A 6 -0.02 -1.26 -5.72
CA LEU A 6 -0.50 -1.41 -7.09
C LEU A 6 0.62 -1.10 -8.08
N GLY A 7 0.70 -1.89 -9.14
CA GLY A 7 1.44 -1.54 -10.34
C GLY A 7 0.72 -0.48 -11.19
N PRO A 8 1.42 0.06 -12.21
CA PRO A 8 0.88 1.10 -13.09
C PRO A 8 -0.33 0.64 -13.93
N ASP A 9 -0.50 -0.68 -14.08
CA ASP A 9 -1.64 -1.32 -14.75
C ASP A 9 -2.81 -1.65 -13.80
N GLY A 10 -2.66 -1.35 -12.51
CA GLY A 10 -3.62 -1.71 -11.46
C GLY A 10 -3.44 -3.12 -10.89
N THR A 11 -2.39 -3.86 -11.26
CA THR A 11 -2.06 -5.16 -10.67
C THR A 11 -1.70 -4.99 -9.20
N VAL A 12 -2.26 -5.83 -8.30
CA VAL A 12 -1.90 -5.82 -6.88
C VAL A 12 -0.64 -6.64 -6.65
N TYR A 13 0.46 -6.00 -6.26
CA TYR A 13 1.72 -6.68 -5.90
C TYR A 13 1.77 -7.09 -4.42
N GLY A 14 0.98 -6.44 -3.57
CA GLY A 14 0.88 -6.78 -2.16
C GLY A 14 -0.30 -6.11 -1.51
N GLU A 15 -0.87 -6.76 -0.50
CA GLU A 15 -1.95 -6.20 0.32
C GLU A 15 -1.59 -6.43 1.80
N HIS A 16 -1.83 -5.43 2.62
CA HIS A 16 -1.68 -5.50 4.06
C HIS A 16 -2.99 -5.14 4.73
N GLU A 17 -3.57 -6.10 5.44
CA GLU A 17 -4.74 -5.89 6.28
C GLU A 17 -4.30 -5.65 7.72
N LEU A 18 -4.75 -4.54 8.30
CA LEU A 18 -4.55 -4.26 9.71
C LEU A 18 -5.73 -4.87 10.49
N THR A 19 -5.46 -5.96 11.20
CA THR A 19 -6.50 -6.75 11.88
C THR A 19 -6.83 -6.25 13.29
N HIS A 20 -6.42 -5.04 13.66
CA HIS A 20 -6.73 -4.43 14.96
C HIS A 20 -7.05 -2.94 14.82
N ASP A 21 -7.84 -2.41 15.75
CA ASP A 21 -8.14 -0.98 15.82
C ASP A 21 -6.86 -0.21 16.20
N HIS A 22 -6.48 0.75 15.35
CA HIS A 22 -5.28 1.57 15.56
C HIS A 22 -5.59 3.05 15.76
N ALA A 23 -6.86 3.40 15.97
CA ALA A 23 -7.28 4.80 16.06
C ALA A 23 -6.60 5.54 17.23
N ALA A 24 -6.32 4.82 18.32
CA ALA A 24 -5.67 5.37 19.52
C ALA A 24 -4.12 5.37 19.47
N GLU A 25 -3.50 4.78 18.44
CA GLU A 25 -2.05 4.54 18.39
C GLU A 25 -1.27 5.58 17.56
N GLN A 26 -1.88 6.72 17.24
CA GLN A 26 -1.32 7.71 16.32
C GLN A 26 -0.27 8.63 16.97
N PRO A 27 0.86 8.91 16.29
CA PRO A 27 1.27 8.37 14.99
C PRO A 27 1.91 6.98 15.13
N PHE A 28 1.59 6.07 14.20
CA PHE A 28 2.30 4.80 14.08
C PHE A 28 2.95 4.67 12.70
N THR A 29 4.06 3.94 12.66
CA THR A 29 4.68 3.45 11.43
C THR A 29 4.43 1.95 11.34
N ARG A 30 4.07 1.47 10.14
CA ARG A 30 4.05 0.04 9.80
C ARG A 30 4.86 -0.16 8.53
N THR A 31 5.52 -1.30 8.43
CA THR A 31 6.33 -1.71 7.29
C THR A 31 5.74 -2.98 6.70
N GLN A 32 5.66 -3.04 5.38
CA GLN A 32 5.37 -4.27 4.65
C GLN A 32 6.62 -4.70 3.90
N GLU A 33 7.13 -5.88 4.21
CA GLU A 33 8.26 -6.50 3.53
C GLU A 33 7.76 -7.61 2.59
N GLY A 34 8.60 -8.01 1.64
CA GLY A 34 8.29 -9.13 0.75
C GLY A 34 7.33 -8.82 -0.40
N VAL A 35 7.09 -7.54 -0.70
CA VAL A 35 6.36 -7.14 -1.91
C VAL A 35 7.27 -7.40 -3.11
N ALA A 36 6.94 -8.42 -3.90
CA ALA A 36 7.67 -8.77 -5.11
C ALA A 36 7.20 -7.88 -6.26
N ILE A 37 8.07 -7.00 -6.73
CA ILE A 37 7.80 -6.09 -7.84
C ILE A 37 8.58 -6.59 -9.06
N PRO A 38 7.93 -6.86 -10.20
CA PRO A 38 8.61 -7.32 -11.40
C PRO A 38 9.65 -6.32 -11.91
N ASP A 39 10.71 -6.84 -12.56
CA ASP A 39 11.68 -6.01 -13.28
C ASP A 39 10.97 -5.14 -14.35
N GLY A 40 11.41 -3.88 -14.47
CA GLY A 40 10.84 -2.91 -15.41
C GLY A 40 9.61 -2.16 -14.88
N ILE A 41 9.25 -2.33 -13.61
CA ILE A 41 8.32 -1.46 -12.91
C ILE A 41 9.11 -0.40 -12.14
N ASP A 42 9.00 0.85 -12.59
CA ASP A 42 9.71 1.98 -12.01
C ASP A 42 8.87 2.77 -11.01
N GLU A 43 7.59 2.45 -10.88
CA GLU A 43 6.67 3.12 -9.96
C GLU A 43 5.59 2.17 -9.43
N VAL A 44 5.15 2.44 -8.20
CA VAL A 44 3.97 1.80 -7.61
C VAL A 44 3.07 2.82 -6.95
N THR A 45 1.79 2.48 -6.87
CA THR A 45 0.79 3.26 -6.15
C THR A 45 0.40 2.55 -4.86
N ILE A 46 0.54 3.23 -3.73
CA ILE A 46 0.03 2.79 -2.44
C ILE A 46 -1.37 3.36 -2.25
N GLU A 47 -2.35 2.48 -2.07
CA GLU A 47 -3.73 2.85 -1.80
C GLU A 47 -4.16 2.37 -0.42
N GLY A 48 -4.60 3.32 0.42
CA GLY A 48 -5.15 3.03 1.73
C GLY A 48 -6.58 2.46 1.65
N ARG A 49 -6.91 1.60 2.60
CA ARG A 49 -8.25 1.04 2.82
C ARG A 49 -8.76 1.46 4.18
N ASP A 50 -9.96 2.01 4.23
CA ASP A 50 -10.71 2.20 5.48
C ASP A 50 -11.79 1.12 5.62
N LEU A 51 -12.19 0.75 6.84
CA LEU A 51 -13.22 -0.28 7.05
C LEU A 51 -14.61 0.18 6.60
N VAL A 52 -14.91 1.48 6.71
CA VAL A 52 -16.22 2.03 6.35
C VAL A 52 -16.32 2.26 4.85
N ASN A 53 -15.23 2.76 4.23
CA ASN A 53 -15.25 3.22 2.84
C ASN A 53 -14.54 2.27 1.87
N GLY A 54 -13.82 1.27 2.35
CA GLY A 54 -13.02 0.38 1.51
C GLY A 54 -11.83 1.10 0.87
N TYR A 55 -11.50 0.70 -0.35
CA TYR A 55 -10.53 1.37 -1.23
C TYR A 55 -11.19 2.57 -1.94
N GLY A 56 -10.41 3.56 -2.36
CA GLY A 56 -10.93 4.79 -3.00
C GLY A 56 -10.63 6.09 -2.26
N GLY A 57 -9.72 6.05 -1.28
CA GLY A 57 -9.14 7.24 -0.66
C GLY A 57 -7.99 7.84 -1.48
N PRO A 58 -7.29 8.86 -0.94
CA PRO A 58 -6.09 9.39 -1.56
C PRO A 58 -5.02 8.29 -1.71
N THR A 59 -4.34 8.29 -2.84
CA THR A 59 -3.23 7.38 -3.14
C THR A 59 -1.89 8.12 -3.10
N VAL A 60 -0.82 7.37 -2.87
CA VAL A 60 0.56 7.88 -2.93
C VAL A 60 1.33 7.08 -3.97
N THR A 61 1.89 7.75 -4.98
CA THR A 61 2.78 7.13 -5.95
C THR A 61 4.23 7.24 -5.47
N VAL A 62 4.96 6.14 -5.58
CA VAL A 62 6.37 6.04 -5.18
C VAL A 62 7.19 5.56 -6.37
N GLN A 63 8.21 6.33 -6.73
CA GLN A 63 9.22 5.89 -7.69
C GLN A 63 10.12 4.84 -7.05
N LEU A 64 10.32 3.73 -7.74
CA LEU A 64 11.26 2.71 -7.37
C LEU A 64 12.58 3.03 -8.04
N GLU A 65 13.58 3.36 -7.24
CA GLU A 65 14.93 3.47 -7.75
C GLU A 65 15.38 2.07 -8.18
N SER A 66 15.70 1.90 -9.46
CA SER A 66 16.39 0.70 -9.95
C SER A 66 17.76 0.65 -9.28
N SER A 67 18.00 -0.34 -8.42
CA SER A 67 19.30 -0.55 -7.78
C SER A 67 20.32 -1.19 -8.71
#